data_AF-A0AAV1AS37-F1
#
_entry.id   AF-A0AAV1AS37-F1
#
_cell.length_a   1.000
_cell.length_b   1.000
_cell.length_c   1.000
_cell.angle_alpha   90.00
_cell.angle_beta   90.00
_cell.angle_gamma   90.00
#
_symmetry.space_group_name_H-M   'P 1'
#
loop_
_entity.id
_entity.type
_entity.pdbx_description
1 polymer ?
#
loop_
_entity_poly.entity_id
_entity_poly.type
_entity_poly.pdbx_seq_one_letter_code
_entity_poly.pdbx_strand_id
1 'polypeptide(L)'
;MTHNSHTTPRLRNLLWATSKHDVYLMQNYFVMHWSSLLRRSKEVINMAKPIIPTLQKHSGLSHPISRVQISTMVLKENWMMAGGFHVKLICKNLNHSGVAFYSKITTDDNVITNVVDVFRNPNGPLRYNWSVNKLLLV
;
A
#
# COMPACT_ATOMS: atom_id res chain seq x y z
N MET A 1 32.08 0.90 -21.96
CA MET A 1 31.33 1.31 -20.74
C MET A 1 29.88 1.51 -21.12
N THR A 2 29.07 0.47 -20.96
CA THR A 2 27.64 0.49 -21.34
C THR A 2 26.82 1.15 -20.24
N HIS A 3 26.12 2.21 -20.64
CA HIS A 3 25.21 2.99 -19.82
C HIS A 3 23.96 2.13 -19.56
N ASN A 4 23.89 1.45 -18.42
CA ASN A 4 22.66 0.80 -17.99
C ASN A 4 21.68 1.90 -17.53
N SER A 5 20.85 2.37 -18.45
CA SER A 5 19.67 3.13 -18.12
C SER A 5 18.73 2.22 -17.33
N HIS A 6 18.84 2.26 -16.00
CA HIS A 6 17.83 1.74 -15.08
C HIS A 6 16.53 2.53 -15.32
N THR A 7 15.78 2.11 -16.32
CA THR A 7 14.39 2.51 -16.50
C THR A 7 13.63 1.92 -15.33
N THR A 8 13.32 2.75 -14.33
CA THR A 8 12.46 2.34 -13.24
C THR A 8 11.12 1.91 -13.84
N PRO A 9 10.58 0.72 -13.48
CA PRO A 9 9.30 0.28 -13.99
C PRO A 9 8.23 1.33 -13.68
N ARG A 10 7.64 1.92 -14.72
CA ARG A 10 6.54 2.87 -14.57
C ARG A 10 5.27 2.09 -14.28
N LEU A 11 4.94 1.98 -13.00
CA LEU A 11 3.69 1.38 -12.56
C LEU A 11 2.51 2.26 -12.97
N ARG A 12 1.39 1.61 -13.34
CA ARG A 12 0.17 2.32 -13.73
C ARG A 12 -0.39 3.04 -12.50
N ASN A 13 -0.78 4.30 -12.67
CA ASN A 13 -1.55 5.00 -11.63
C ASN A 13 -2.83 4.20 -11.36
N LEU A 14 -3.09 3.90 -10.09
CA LEU A 14 -4.30 3.21 -9.67
C LEU A 14 -5.28 4.22 -9.10
N LEU A 15 -6.54 4.12 -9.53
CA LEU A 15 -7.61 4.99 -9.10
C LEU A 15 -8.69 4.15 -8.42
N TRP A 16 -9.18 4.60 -7.26
CA TRP A 16 -10.26 3.95 -6.54
C TRP A 16 -11.32 4.98 -6.14
N ALA A 17 -12.55 4.81 -6.60
CA ALA A 17 -13.68 5.60 -6.11
C ALA A 17 -14.37 4.82 -4.98
N THR A 18 -14.51 5.43 -3.81
CA THR A 18 -15.24 4.83 -2.68
C THR A 18 -16.63 5.42 -2.52
N SER A 19 -16.88 6.59 -3.12
CA SER A 19 -18.18 7.27 -3.17
C SER A 19 -18.25 8.15 -4.42
N LYS A 20 -19.41 8.79 -4.66
CA LYS A 20 -19.55 9.84 -5.68
C LYS A 20 -18.54 10.99 -5.50
N HIS A 21 -18.10 11.23 -4.28
CA HIS A 21 -17.31 12.39 -3.92
C HIS A 21 -15.85 12.10 -3.66
N ASP A 22 -15.50 10.84 -3.41
CA ASP A 22 -14.21 10.45 -2.86
C ASP A 22 -13.45 9.52 -3.81
N VAL A 23 -12.29 10.00 -4.25
CA VAL A 23 -11.40 9.31 -5.17
C VAL A 23 -10.00 9.21 -4.55
N TYR A 24 -9.42 8.03 -4.62
CA TYR A 24 -8.07 7.74 -4.14
C TYR A 24 -7.17 7.46 -5.34
N LEU A 25 -6.06 8.19 -5.41
CA LEU A 25 -5.07 8.07 -6.46
C LEU A 25 -3.76 7.57 -5.87
N MET A 26 -3.26 6.46 -6.38
CA MET A 26 -1.90 6.01 -6.13
C MET A 26 -0.96 6.62 -7.17
N GLN A 27 0.12 7.24 -6.70
CA GLN A 27 1.19 7.77 -7.54
C GLN A 27 2.55 7.51 -6.90
N ASN A 28 3.31 6.57 -7.48
CA ASN A 28 4.64 6.16 -7.05
C ASN A 28 4.70 5.74 -5.57
N TYR A 29 4.98 6.69 -4.68
CA TYR A 29 5.16 6.47 -3.23
C TYR A 29 3.98 7.00 -2.41
N PHE A 30 3.01 7.64 -3.06
CA PHE A 30 1.94 8.38 -2.42
C PHE A 30 0.59 7.76 -2.71
N VAL A 31 -0.30 7.87 -1.73
CA VAL A 31 -1.73 7.75 -1.94
C VAL A 31 -2.37 9.08 -1.56
N MET A 32 -3.07 9.67 -2.51
CA MET A 32 -3.78 10.93 -2.37
C MET A 32 -5.28 10.67 -2.36
N HIS A 33 -6.02 11.30 -1.45
CA HIS A 33 -7.48 11.35 -1.46
C HIS A 33 -7.93 12.70 -2.00
N TRP A 34 -8.71 12.69 -3.06
CA TRP A 34 -9.43 13.85 -3.57
C TRP A 34 -10.89 13.76 -3.13
N SER A 35 -11.39 14.83 -2.52
CA SER A 35 -12.81 14.98 -2.22
C SER A 35 -13.38 16.13 -3.03
N SER A 36 -14.35 15.84 -3.91
CA SER A 36 -15.06 16.87 -4.68
C SER A 36 -15.95 17.74 -3.80
N LEU A 37 -16.46 17.19 -2.70
CA LEU A 37 -17.28 17.93 -1.72
C LEU A 37 -16.46 19.01 -1.02
N LEU A 38 -15.24 18.65 -0.60
CA LEU A 38 -14.30 19.56 0.06
C LEU A 38 -13.40 20.33 -0.92
N ARG A 39 -13.49 20.01 -2.22
CA ARG A 39 -12.67 20.53 -3.32
C ARG A 39 -11.17 20.56 -3.00
N ARG A 40 -10.66 19.52 -2.35
CA ARG A 40 -9.26 19.46 -1.89
C ARG A 40 -8.67 18.05 -1.92
N SER A 41 -7.35 18.01 -2.07
CA SER A 41 -6.52 16.81 -1.98
C SER A 41 -5.95 16.70 -0.58
N LYS A 42 -5.88 15.48 -0.06
CA LYS A 42 -5.17 15.16 1.18
C LYS A 42 -4.26 13.96 0.97
N GLU A 43 -3.04 14.05 1.48
CA GLU A 43 -2.15 12.91 1.56
C GLU A 43 -2.71 11.89 2.56
N VAL A 44 -2.89 10.64 2.10
CA VAL A 44 -3.36 9.52 2.92
C VAL A 44 -2.18 8.71 3.42
N ILE A 45 -1.21 8.44 2.53
CA ILE A 45 0.04 7.77 2.83
C ILE A 45 1.18 8.38 2.02
N ASN A 46 2.34 8.47 2.67
CA ASN A 46 3.63 8.81 2.08
C ASN A 46 4.66 7.74 2.41
N MET A 47 4.97 6.90 1.42
CA MET A 47 6.01 5.86 1.51
C MET A 47 7.35 6.33 0.94
N ALA A 48 7.51 7.62 0.64
CA ALA A 48 8.80 8.18 0.21
C ALA A 48 9.76 8.32 1.40
N LYS A 49 9.20 8.44 2.61
CA LYS A 49 9.92 8.53 3.89
C LYS A 49 9.81 7.23 4.67
N PRO A 50 10.72 6.98 5.63
CA PRO A 50 10.56 5.82 6.47
C PRO A 50 9.27 5.85 7.28
N ILE A 51 8.54 4.73 7.26
CA ILE A 51 7.27 4.59 7.96
C ILE A 51 7.53 3.84 9.27
N ILE A 52 6.91 4.32 10.34
CA ILE A 52 6.85 3.64 11.63
C ILE A 52 5.39 3.21 11.84
N PRO A 53 5.09 1.90 11.85
CA PRO A 53 3.73 1.42 12.07
C PRO A 53 3.26 1.79 13.48
N THR A 54 2.01 2.24 13.58
CA THR A 54 1.43 2.72 14.84
C THR A 54 0.84 1.57 15.67
N LEU A 55 0.44 0.47 15.02
CA LEU A 55 -0.13 -0.72 15.65
C LEU A 55 0.73 -1.97 15.35
N GLN A 56 1.95 -2.06 15.89
CA GLN A 56 2.72 -3.31 15.81
C GLN A 56 2.19 -4.32 16.84
N LYS A 57 1.38 -5.29 16.37
CA LYS A 57 1.01 -6.47 17.15
C LYS A 57 1.60 -7.69 16.46
N HIS A 58 2.82 -8.03 16.88
CA HIS A 58 3.57 -9.29 16.74
C HIS A 58 5.05 -8.98 16.50
N SER A 59 5.82 -9.14 17.59
CA SER A 59 7.26 -9.44 17.59
C SER A 59 8.23 -8.34 17.13
N GLY A 60 8.67 -7.52 18.09
CA GLY A 60 10.00 -6.88 18.06
C GLY A 60 10.12 -5.61 17.24
N LEU A 61 10.51 -4.52 17.95
CA LEU A 61 11.02 -3.23 17.45
C LEU A 61 10.43 -2.69 16.14
N SER A 62 9.72 -1.57 16.25
CA SER A 62 9.27 -0.75 15.12
C SER A 62 10.43 -0.06 14.43
N HIS A 63 11.19 -0.82 13.65
CA HIS A 63 12.26 -0.29 12.83
C HIS A 63 11.67 0.59 11.72
N PRO A 64 12.24 1.78 11.47
CA PRO A 64 11.83 2.63 10.37
C PRO A 64 12.00 1.87 9.05
N ILE A 65 10.89 1.74 8.33
CA ILE A 65 10.83 0.95 7.11
C ILE A 65 11.44 1.76 5.97
N SER A 66 12.41 1.21 5.22
CA SER A 66 12.95 1.90 4.04
C SER A 66 11.86 2.17 2.99
N ARG A 67 12.03 3.28 2.26
CA ARG A 67 11.14 3.77 1.18
C ARG A 67 10.57 2.62 0.30
N VAL A 68 9.28 2.70 -0.01
CA VAL A 68 8.55 1.66 -0.76
C VAL A 68 7.77 2.28 -1.91
N GLN A 69 8.06 1.89 -3.14
CA GLN A 69 7.22 2.25 -4.28
C GLN A 69 6.01 1.32 -4.32
N ILE A 70 4.82 1.89 -4.43
CA ILE A 70 3.53 1.19 -4.44
C ILE A 70 3.24 0.71 -5.86
N SER A 71 2.89 -0.57 -6.00
CA SER A 71 2.52 -1.23 -7.25
C SER A 71 1.05 -1.64 -7.31
N THR A 72 0.43 -1.84 -6.15
CA THR A 72 -0.97 -2.25 -6.05
C THR A 72 -1.64 -1.67 -4.83
N MET A 73 -2.95 -1.48 -4.89
CA MET A 73 -3.74 -0.95 -3.78
C MET A 73 -5.18 -1.44 -3.87
N VAL A 74 -5.82 -1.62 -2.73
CA VAL A 74 -7.26 -1.86 -2.61
C VAL A 74 -7.83 -1.03 -1.47
N LEU A 75 -9.03 -0.47 -1.69
CA LEU A 75 -9.82 0.19 -0.66
C LEU A 75 -11.15 -0.54 -0.44
N LYS A 76 -11.46 -0.82 0.82
CA LYS A 76 -12.71 -1.47 1.22
C LYS A 76 -13.04 -1.17 2.69
N GLU A 77 -14.29 -0.81 2.97
CA GLU A 77 -14.81 -0.65 4.34
C GLU A 77 -13.92 0.23 5.26
N ASN A 78 -13.46 1.38 4.75
CA ASN A 78 -12.51 2.30 5.42
C ASN A 78 -11.11 1.74 5.67
N TRP A 79 -10.79 0.57 5.12
CA TRP A 79 -9.44 0.04 5.09
C TRP A 79 -8.81 0.26 3.73
N MET A 80 -7.54 0.61 3.77
CA MET A 80 -6.70 0.67 2.60
C MET A 80 -5.54 -0.29 2.79
N MET A 81 -5.33 -1.16 1.80
CA MET A 81 -4.13 -1.97 1.72
C MET A 81 -3.35 -1.59 0.46
N ALA A 82 -2.04 -1.49 0.59
CA ALA A 82 -1.14 -1.17 -0.51
C ALA A 82 0.05 -2.14 -0.50
N GLY A 83 0.40 -2.63 -1.67
CA GLY A 83 1.54 -3.50 -1.90
C GLY A 83 2.53 -2.85 -2.85
N GLY A 84 3.82 -3.16 -2.66
CA GLY A 84 4.91 -2.56 -3.41
C GLY A 84 6.03 -3.54 -3.76
N PHE A 85 7.14 -2.97 -4.20
CA PHE A 85 8.40 -3.69 -4.40
C PHE A 85 8.90 -4.31 -3.08
N HIS A 86 9.71 -5.36 -3.19
CA HIS A 86 10.27 -6.13 -2.07
C HIS A 86 9.19 -6.80 -1.22
N VAL A 87 8.02 -7.06 -1.82
CA VAL A 87 6.81 -7.66 -1.21
C VAL A 87 6.47 -7.05 0.13
N LYS A 88 6.51 -5.71 0.17
CA LYS A 88 6.12 -4.93 1.32
C LYS A 88 4.62 -4.62 1.23
N LEU A 89 3.91 -4.87 2.33
CA LEU A 89 2.49 -4.55 2.47
C LEU A 89 2.28 -3.54 3.57
N ILE A 90 1.36 -2.60 3.31
CA ILE A 90 0.88 -1.63 4.28
C ILE A 90 -0.63 -1.72 4.36
N CYS A 91 -1.14 -1.67 5.59
CA CYS A 91 -2.56 -1.56 5.87
C CYS A 91 -2.82 -0.34 6.75
N LYS A 92 -3.80 0.47 6.37
CA LYS A 92 -4.21 1.69 7.06
C LYS A 92 -5.72 1.72 7.21
N ASN A 93 -6.18 2.02 8.42
CA ASN A 93 -7.55 2.45 8.65
C ASN A 93 -7.66 3.93 8.30
N LEU A 94 -8.54 4.29 7.37
CA LEU A 94 -8.70 5.66 6.87
C LEU A 94 -9.29 6.60 7.92
N ASN A 95 -9.97 6.06 8.94
CA ASN A 95 -10.52 6.84 10.04
C ASN A 95 -9.46 7.19 11.09
N HIS A 96 -8.32 6.50 11.10
CA HIS A 96 -7.26 6.69 12.09
C HIS A 96 -6.03 7.36 11.46
N SER A 97 -5.33 8.16 12.27
CA SER A 97 -4.00 8.64 11.91
C SER A 97 -3.00 7.48 11.96
N GLY A 98 -1.97 7.52 11.11
CA GLY A 98 -0.92 6.50 11.09
C GLY A 98 -1.22 5.24 10.25
N VAL A 99 -0.29 4.29 10.30
CA VAL A 99 -0.35 3.00 9.59
C VAL A 99 -0.67 1.91 10.60
N ALA A 100 -1.73 1.15 10.34
CA ALA A 100 -2.19 0.12 11.26
C ALA A 100 -1.24 -1.08 11.25
N PHE A 101 -0.80 -1.53 10.08
CA PHE A 101 0.06 -2.70 9.95
C PHE A 101 1.02 -2.56 8.78
N TYR A 102 2.18 -3.18 8.92
CA TYR A 102 3.17 -3.35 7.87
C TYR A 102 3.76 -4.76 7.94
N SER A 103 4.03 -5.37 6.78
CA SER A 103 4.76 -6.63 6.68
C SER A 103 5.73 -6.62 5.50
N LYS A 104 6.94 -7.13 5.71
CA LYS A 104 7.87 -7.57 4.65
C LYS A 104 7.76 -9.09 4.57
N ILE A 105 7.26 -9.59 3.44
CA ILE A 105 6.91 -11.02 3.30
C ILE A 105 8.08 -11.84 2.78
N THR A 106 9.04 -11.21 2.11
CA THR A 106 10.23 -11.88 1.58
C THR A 106 11.47 -11.02 1.79
N THR A 107 12.63 -11.67 1.89
CA THR A 107 13.93 -11.02 1.87
C THR A 107 14.47 -10.79 0.46
N ASP A 108 13.81 -11.34 -0.57
CA ASP A 108 14.17 -11.16 -1.97
C ASP A 108 13.78 -9.75 -2.45
N ASP A 109 14.77 -8.99 -2.91
CA ASP A 109 14.61 -7.60 -3.29
C ASP A 109 14.05 -7.43 -4.72
N ASN A 110 13.97 -8.50 -5.52
CA ASN A 110 13.51 -8.46 -6.91
C ASN A 110 12.02 -8.84 -7.10
N VAL A 111 11.24 -8.94 -6.02
CA VAL A 111 9.84 -9.38 -6.08
C VAL A 111 8.88 -8.21 -5.90
N ILE A 112 7.82 -8.17 -6.72
CA ILE A 112 6.78 -7.13 -6.69
C ILE A 112 5.45 -7.73 -6.24
N THR A 113 4.77 -7.06 -5.32
CA THR A 113 3.37 -7.37 -4.99
C THR A 113 2.46 -6.85 -6.11
N ASN A 114 1.85 -7.73 -6.89
CA ASN A 114 0.98 -7.32 -8.00
C ASN A 114 -0.49 -7.19 -7.63
N VAL A 115 -0.97 -8.07 -6.76
CA VAL A 115 -2.37 -8.09 -6.33
C VAL A 115 -2.39 -8.04 -4.81
N VAL A 116 -3.31 -7.24 -4.29
CA VAL A 116 -3.75 -7.27 -2.90
C VAL A 116 -5.26 -7.25 -2.94
N ASP A 117 -5.88 -8.15 -2.20
CA ASP A 117 -7.32 -8.19 -2.04
C ASP A 117 -7.69 -8.13 -0.56
N VAL A 118 -8.88 -7.62 -0.28
CA VAL A 118 -9.46 -7.52 1.04
C VAL A 118 -10.82 -8.23 1.02
N PHE A 119 -10.91 -9.34 1.73
CA PHE A 119 -12.16 -10.05 1.91
C PHE A 119 -12.60 -10.11 3.36
N ARG A 120 -13.92 -10.21 3.53
CA ARG A 120 -14.56 -10.37 4.84
C ARG A 120 -14.71 -11.86 5.10
N ASN A 121 -14.32 -12.31 6.29
CA ASN A 121 -14.65 -13.65 6.75
C ASN A 121 -16.17 -13.72 6.98
N PRO A 122 -16.91 -14.64 6.33
CA PRO A 122 -18.35 -14.78 6.53
C PRO A 122 -18.74 -15.21 7.95
N ASN A 123 -17.84 -15.88 8.70
CA ASN A 123 -18.18 -16.54 9.98
C ASN A 123 -17.42 -15.97 11.20
N GLY A 124 -16.94 -14.72 11.17
CA GLY A 124 -16.19 -14.19 12.32
C GLY A 124 -15.97 -12.67 12.31
N PRO A 125 -15.24 -12.11 13.31
CA PRO A 125 -14.84 -10.71 13.29
C PRO A 125 -14.04 -10.41 12.02
N LEU A 126 -14.11 -9.17 11.53
CA LEU A 126 -13.42 -8.71 10.31
C LEU A 126 -11.93 -9.09 10.34
N ARG A 127 -11.60 -10.22 9.70
CA ARG A 127 -10.23 -10.65 9.44
C ARG A 127 -9.91 -10.30 8.00
N TYR A 128 -9.05 -9.31 7.85
CA TYR A 128 -8.54 -8.87 6.56
C TYR A 128 -7.42 -9.81 6.14
N ASN A 129 -7.78 -10.83 5.38
CA ASN A 129 -6.81 -11.67 4.71
C ASN A 129 -6.46 -11.02 3.38
N TRP A 130 -5.17 -11.00 3.07
CA TRP A 130 -4.63 -10.50 1.82
C TRP A 130 -3.89 -11.65 1.13
N SER A 131 -3.98 -11.71 -0.20
CA SER A 131 -3.19 -12.63 -1.02
C SER A 131 -2.25 -11.81 -1.89
N VAL A 132 -1.02 -12.30 -2.04
CA VAL A 132 -0.04 -11.76 -2.98
C VAL A 132 0.26 -12.83 -4.00
N ASN A 133 -0.10 -12.59 -5.26
CA ASN A 133 0.40 -13.40 -6.37
C ASN A 133 1.81 -12.92 -6.72
N LYS A 134 2.81 -13.76 -6.44
CA LYS A 134 4.20 -13.57 -6.83
C LYS A 134 4.27 -13.65 -8.36
N LEU A 135 4.63 -12.57 -9.05
CA LEU A 135 5.27 -12.71 -10.36
C LEU A 135 6.77 -12.53 -10.14
N LEU A 136 7.56 -13.54 -10.50
CA LEU A 136 8.94 -13.29 -10.89
C LEU A 136 8.88 -12.37 -12.12
N LEU A 137 9.65 -11.28 -12.08
CA LEU A 137 10.12 -10.70 -13.34
C LEU A 137 11.01 -11.77 -13.98
N VAL A 138 10.51 -12.42 -15.03
CA VAL A 138 11.34 -13.19 -15.97
C VAL A 138 11.96 -12.20 -16.95
#